data_AF-A0A7W1ZJV5-F1
#
_entry.id   AF-A0A7W1ZJV5-F1
#
_cell.length_a   1.000
_cell.length_b   1.000
_cell.length_c   1.000
_cell.angle_alpha   90.00
_cell.angle_beta   90.00
_cell.angle_gamma   90.00
#
_symmetry.space_group_name_H-M   'P 1'
#
loop_
_entity.id
_entity.type
_entity.pdbx_description
1 polymer ?
#
loop_
_entity_poly.entity_id
_entity_poly.type
_entity_poly.pdbx_seq_one_letter_code
_entity_poly.pdbx_strand_id
1 'polypeptide(L)'
;MQGILKRFKKLTDEWSDENLALSCPLNNLTQEMSAVDPLFREKLQAVMTLWIDETDRYLKKAQADGYLKKAVNTRQLAEFIVTAQESAFAMTKTMNDRRMLNSLYNSLKDYIESKAEVKS
;
A
#
# COMPACT_ATOMS: atom_id res chain seq x y z
N MET A 1 -5.96 3.69 -11.43
CA MET A 1 -6.08 3.78 -9.95
C MET A 1 -7.03 2.74 -9.37
N GLN A 2 -8.22 2.52 -9.96
CA GLN A 2 -9.20 1.53 -9.45
C GLN A 2 -8.64 0.10 -9.27
N GLY A 3 -7.68 -0.33 -10.10
CA GLY A 3 -7.05 -1.65 -9.97
C GLY A 3 -6.31 -1.87 -8.64
N ILE A 4 -5.53 -0.86 -8.19
CA ILE A 4 -4.79 -0.91 -6.91
C ILE A 4 -5.77 -1.03 -5.75
N LEU A 5 -6.79 -0.15 -5.74
CA LEU A 5 -7.82 -0.14 -4.70
C LEU A 5 -8.63 -1.44 -4.69
N LYS A 6 -9.06 -1.94 -5.86
CA LYS A 6 -9.79 -3.20 -5.97
C LYS A 6 -8.95 -4.38 -5.47
N ARG A 7 -7.66 -4.43 -5.81
CA ARG A 7 -6.77 -5.50 -5.33
C ARG A 7 -6.59 -5.44 -3.83
N PHE A 8 -6.39 -4.25 -3.28
CA PHE A 8 -6.25 -4.07 -1.84
C PHE A 8 -7.54 -4.44 -1.10
N LYS A 9 -8.70 -3.94 -1.55
CA LYS A 9 -10.01 -4.28 -0.96
C LYS A 9 -10.29 -5.78 -0.98
N LYS A 10 -10.00 -6.43 -2.11
CA LYS A 10 -10.14 -7.88 -2.24
C LYS A 10 -9.29 -8.61 -1.20
N LEU A 11 -8.03 -8.21 -1.07
CA LEU A 11 -7.11 -8.79 -0.09
C LEU A 11 -7.64 -8.61 1.34
N THR A 12 -8.09 -7.41 1.70
CA THR A 12 -8.61 -7.12 3.04
C THR A 12 -9.92 -7.82 3.36
N ASP A 13 -10.78 -8.06 2.36
CA ASP A 13 -12.06 -8.74 2.53
C ASP A 13 -11.92 -10.26 2.63
N GLU A 14 -10.95 -10.83 1.92
CA GLU A 14 -10.73 -12.29 1.87
C GLU A 14 -9.84 -12.81 3.01
N TRP A 15 -9.18 -11.93 3.78
CA TRP A 15 -8.35 -12.36 4.90
C TRP A 15 -9.19 -12.87 6.07
N SER A 16 -8.86 -14.09 6.53
CA SER A 16 -9.37 -14.65 7.78
C SER A 16 -8.90 -13.84 9.00
N ASP A 17 -9.56 -13.99 10.14
CA ASP A 17 -9.13 -13.36 11.40
C ASP A 17 -7.74 -13.87 11.83
N GLU A 18 -7.41 -15.13 11.53
CA GLU A 18 -6.07 -15.69 11.74
C GLU A 18 -5.01 -14.95 10.90
N ASN A 19 -5.27 -14.74 9.60
CA ASN A 19 -4.35 -13.97 8.75
C ASN A 19 -4.20 -12.52 9.22
N LEU A 20 -5.28 -11.90 9.71
CA LEU A 20 -5.19 -10.56 10.30
C LEU A 20 -4.34 -10.53 11.57
N ALA A 21 -4.47 -11.53 12.43
CA ALA A 21 -3.67 -11.64 13.64
C ALA A 21 -2.17 -11.83 13.33
N LEU A 22 -1.85 -12.52 12.23
CA LEU A 22 -0.46 -12.70 11.76
C LEU A 22 0.07 -11.48 10.99
N SER A 23 -0.80 -10.68 10.36
CA SER A 23 -0.46 -9.52 9.54
C SER A 23 0.38 -9.88 8.29
N CYS A 24 0.87 -8.86 7.58
CA CYS A 24 1.74 -9.03 6.44
C CYS A 24 3.13 -9.56 6.89
N PRO A 25 3.58 -10.73 6.37
CA PRO A 25 4.90 -11.26 6.71
C PRO A 25 6.04 -10.30 6.32
N LEU A 26 5.88 -9.55 5.23
CA LEU A 26 6.85 -8.58 4.77
C LEU A 26 7.04 -7.45 5.79
N ASN A 27 5.94 -6.85 6.28
CA ASN A 27 6.02 -5.86 7.34
C ASN A 27 6.63 -6.41 8.63
N ASN A 28 6.24 -7.61 9.08
CA ASN A 28 6.82 -8.20 10.29
C ASN A 28 8.34 -8.36 10.17
N LEU A 29 8.82 -8.97 9.07
CA LEU A 29 10.25 -9.14 8.82
C LEU A 29 10.98 -7.80 8.66
N THR A 30 10.34 -6.80 8.06
CA THR A 30 10.89 -5.44 7.96
C THR A 30 11.13 -4.84 9.34
N GLN A 31 10.20 -4.99 10.28
CA GLN A 31 10.35 -4.46 11.63
C GLN A 31 11.33 -5.26 12.49
N GLU A 32 11.35 -6.58 12.35
CA GLU A 32 12.13 -7.46 13.24
C GLU A 32 13.57 -7.67 12.76
N MET A 33 13.80 -7.77 11.45
CA MET A 33 15.08 -8.26 10.90
C MET A 33 15.93 -7.18 10.24
N SER A 34 15.36 -6.05 9.79
CA SER A 34 16.11 -5.04 9.02
C SER A 34 17.26 -4.38 9.78
N ALA A 35 17.16 -4.27 11.10
CA ALA A 35 18.21 -3.76 11.97
C ALA A 35 19.16 -4.86 12.49
N VAL A 36 18.74 -6.13 12.41
CA VAL A 36 19.43 -7.27 13.03
C VAL A 36 20.34 -7.99 12.04
N ASP A 37 19.88 -8.18 10.80
CA ASP A 37 20.60 -8.97 9.80
C ASP A 37 20.72 -8.19 8.47
N PRO A 38 21.95 -7.87 8.01
CA PRO A 38 22.18 -7.13 6.77
C PRO A 38 21.61 -7.79 5.50
N LEU A 39 21.61 -9.13 5.44
CA LEU A 39 21.07 -9.88 4.30
C LEU A 39 19.54 -9.81 4.29
N PHE A 40 18.89 -9.89 5.45
CA PHE A 40 17.45 -9.61 5.54
C PHE A 40 17.16 -8.17 5.13
N ARG A 41 17.90 -7.18 5.63
CA ARG A 41 17.73 -5.78 5.24
C ARG A 41 17.81 -5.59 3.73
N GLU A 42 18.83 -6.14 3.07
CA GLU A 42 19.01 -6.05 1.62
C GLU A 42 17.82 -6.65 0.86
N LYS A 43 17.40 -7.87 1.23
CA LYS A 43 16.27 -8.55 0.57
C LYS A 43 14.95 -7.83 0.77
N LEU A 44 14.68 -7.39 2.00
CA LEU A 44 13.46 -6.64 2.33
C LEU A 44 13.43 -5.29 1.60
N GLN A 45 14.57 -4.60 1.56
CA GLN A 45 14.72 -3.37 0.77
C GLN A 45 14.45 -3.61 -0.71
N ALA A 46 14.97 -4.69 -1.29
CA ALA A 46 14.75 -5.02 -2.70
C ALA A 46 13.25 -5.27 -3.00
N VAL A 47 12.55 -6.02 -2.14
CA VAL A 47 11.11 -6.30 -2.30
C VAL A 47 10.28 -5.02 -2.17
N MET A 48 10.55 -4.19 -1.15
CA MET A 48 9.84 -2.92 -0.95
C MET A 48 10.10 -1.95 -2.11
N THR A 49 11.35 -1.87 -2.57
CA THR A 49 11.74 -1.02 -3.71
C THR A 49 11.01 -1.46 -4.97
N LEU A 50 10.99 -2.76 -5.28
CA LEU A 50 10.27 -3.30 -6.43
C LEU A 50 8.77 -2.95 -6.40
N TRP A 51 8.13 -3.07 -5.23
CA TRP A 51 6.71 -2.74 -5.10
C TRP A 51 6.45 -1.25 -5.32
N ILE A 52 7.28 -0.37 -4.77
CA ILE A 52 7.18 1.08 -4.97
C ILE A 52 7.43 1.43 -6.44
N ASP A 53 8.46 0.86 -7.07
CA ASP A 53 8.83 1.11 -8.46
C ASP A 53 7.72 0.70 -9.43
N GLU A 54 7.15 -0.49 -9.25
CA GLU A 54 6.03 -0.94 -10.07
C GLU A 54 4.80 -0.07 -9.86
N THR A 55 4.50 0.32 -8.62
CA THR A 55 3.38 1.22 -8.31
C THR A 55 3.59 2.58 -8.99
N ASP A 56 4.78 3.16 -8.91
CA ASP A 56 5.14 4.43 -9.59
C ASP A 56 5.01 4.29 -11.12
N ARG A 57 5.48 3.18 -11.69
CA ARG A 57 5.33 2.89 -13.13
C ARG A 57 3.85 2.89 -13.55
N TYR A 58 2.98 2.25 -12.78
CA TYR A 58 1.54 2.28 -13.03
C TYR A 58 0.94 3.68 -12.89
N LEU A 59 1.37 4.46 -11.89
CA LEU A 59 0.90 5.83 -11.67
C LEU A 59 1.35 6.79 -12.78
N LYS A 60 2.59 6.68 -13.25
CA LYS A 60 3.11 7.43 -14.41
C LYS A 60 2.28 7.17 -15.66
N LYS A 61 1.96 5.90 -15.94
CA LYS A 61 1.06 5.54 -17.05
C LYS A 61 -0.33 6.17 -16.86
N ALA A 62 -0.90 6.06 -15.67
CA ALA A 62 -2.21 6.65 -15.37
C ALA A 62 -2.21 8.19 -15.54
N GLN A 63 -1.11 8.86 -15.18
CA GLN A 63 -0.95 10.31 -15.38
C GLN A 63 -0.84 10.68 -16.86
N ALA A 64 -0.05 9.92 -17.64
CA ALA A 64 0.07 10.12 -19.08
C ALA A 64 -1.27 9.93 -19.81
N ASP A 65 -2.06 8.95 -19.37
CA ASP A 65 -3.39 8.64 -19.93
C ASP A 65 -4.51 9.60 -19.41
N GLY A 66 -4.14 10.62 -18.62
CA GLY A 66 -5.06 11.65 -18.11
C GLY A 66 -6.02 11.19 -17.02
N TYR A 67 -5.65 10.16 -16.23
CA TYR A 67 -6.42 9.71 -15.07
C TYR A 67 -5.92 10.30 -13.74
N LEU A 68 -4.75 10.93 -13.74
CA LEU A 68 -4.12 11.54 -12.56
C LEU A 68 -3.72 12.98 -12.89
N LYS A 69 -3.91 13.89 -11.92
CA LYS A 69 -3.49 15.29 -12.07
C LYS A 69 -2.02 15.40 -12.45
N LYS A 70 -1.70 16.29 -13.40
CA LYS A 70 -0.31 16.54 -13.85
C LYS A 70 0.62 17.02 -12.73
N ALA A 71 0.07 17.71 -11.73
CA ALA A 71 0.83 18.20 -10.57
C ALA A 71 1.18 17.10 -9.55
N VAL A 72 0.65 15.88 -9.71
CA VAL A 72 0.93 14.78 -8.78
C VAL A 72 2.35 14.25 -9.02
N ASN A 73 3.15 14.21 -7.96
CA ASN A 73 4.39 13.46 -7.94
C ASN A 73 4.07 11.97 -7.79
N THR A 74 4.21 11.20 -8.87
CA THR A 74 3.85 9.78 -8.90
C THR A 74 4.71 8.94 -7.97
N ARG A 75 5.98 9.31 -7.77
CA ARG A 75 6.90 8.59 -6.88
C ARG A 75 6.47 8.72 -5.43
N GLN A 76 6.20 9.94 -4.98
CA GLN A 76 5.72 10.18 -3.62
C GLN A 76 4.37 9.49 -3.38
N LEU A 77 3.48 9.50 -4.38
CA LEU A 77 2.21 8.80 -4.27
C LEU A 77 2.39 7.27 -4.19
N ALA A 78 3.35 6.70 -4.93
CA ALA A 78 3.66 5.27 -4.86
C ALA A 78 4.19 4.86 -3.47
N GLU A 79 5.15 5.63 -2.95
CA GLU A 79 5.71 5.42 -1.60
C GLU A 79 4.60 5.49 -0.54
N PHE A 80 3.71 6.49 -0.63
CA PHE A 80 2.56 6.62 0.25
C PHE A 80 1.61 5.41 0.17
N ILE A 81 1.23 4.99 -1.04
CA ILE A 81 0.28 3.88 -1.23
C ILE A 81 0.83 2.59 -0.62
N VAL A 82 2.07 2.22 -0.95
CA VAL A 82 2.70 0.99 -0.46
C VAL A 82 2.81 1.03 1.07
N THR A 83 3.27 2.16 1.62
CA THR A 83 3.41 2.32 3.07
C THR A 83 2.06 2.27 3.80
N ALA A 84 1.02 2.89 3.23
CA ALA A 84 -0.32 2.87 3.80
C ALA A 84 -0.92 1.44 3.81
N GLN A 85 -0.65 0.64 2.77
CA GLN A 85 -1.08 -0.75 2.69
C GLN A 85 -0.42 -1.62 3.78
N GLU A 86 0.91 -1.54 3.92
CA GLU A 86 1.63 -2.28 4.97
C GLU A 86 1.21 -1.82 6.38
N SER A 87 1.05 -0.52 6.58
CA SER A 87 0.60 0.06 7.85
C SER A 87 -0.81 -0.39 8.22
N ALA A 88 -1.70 -0.57 7.24
CA ALA A 88 -3.07 -1.02 7.51
C ALA A 88 -3.11 -2.42 8.12
N PHE A 89 -2.26 -3.33 7.63
CA PHE A 89 -2.13 -4.67 8.22
C PHE A 89 -1.48 -4.63 9.60
N ALA A 90 -0.44 -3.82 9.79
CA ALA A 90 0.24 -3.68 11.07
C ALA A 90 -0.73 -3.15 12.16
N MET A 91 -1.43 -2.05 11.86
CA MET A 91 -2.35 -1.41 12.80
C MET A 91 -3.57 -2.28 13.10
N THR A 92 -4.12 -2.99 12.10
CA THR A 92 -5.25 -3.90 12.32
C THR A 92 -4.87 -5.04 13.27
N LYS A 93 -3.67 -5.61 13.12
CA LYS A 93 -3.11 -6.60 14.07
C LYS A 93 -2.97 -6.02 15.47
N THR A 94 -2.32 -4.87 15.60
CA THR A 94 -2.07 -4.23 16.90
C THR A 94 -3.35 -3.87 17.64
N MET A 95 -4.35 -3.36 16.92
CA MET A 95 -5.61 -2.91 17.52
C MET A 95 -6.63 -4.04 17.68
N ASN A 96 -6.39 -5.19 17.04
CA ASN A 96 -7.29 -6.34 17.02
C ASN A 96 -8.74 -5.95 16.64
N ASP A 97 -8.88 -5.04 15.67
CA ASP A 97 -10.17 -4.52 15.23
C ASP A 97 -10.24 -4.43 13.69
N ARG A 98 -10.93 -5.39 13.07
CA ARG A 98 -11.13 -5.44 11.60
C ARG A 98 -11.79 -4.17 11.04
N ARG A 99 -12.57 -3.43 11.85
CA ARG A 99 -13.18 -2.16 11.39
C ARG A 99 -12.13 -1.12 11.04
N MET A 100 -10.95 -1.20 11.67
CA MET A 100 -9.82 -0.33 11.35
C MET A 100 -9.34 -0.53 9.90
N LEU A 101 -9.29 -1.78 9.41
CA LEU A 101 -8.87 -2.08 8.05
C LEU A 101 -9.81 -1.43 7.01
N ASN A 102 -11.11 -1.47 7.27
CA ASN A 102 -12.11 -0.80 6.43
C ASN A 102 -11.96 0.73 6.48
N SER A 103 -11.74 1.29 7.66
CA SER A 103 -11.50 2.72 7.82
C SER A 103 -10.27 3.18 7.04
N LEU A 104 -9.15 2.47 7.16
CA LEU A 104 -7.90 2.78 6.47
C LEU A 104 -8.02 2.59 4.95
N TYR A 105 -8.75 1.56 4.51
CA TYR A 105 -9.08 1.40 3.09
C TYR A 105 -9.86 2.61 2.54
N ASN A 106 -10.90 3.06 3.25
CA ASN A 106 -11.71 4.21 2.82
C ASN A 106 -10.87 5.49 2.77
N SER A 107 -10.05 5.74 3.79
CA SER A 107 -9.13 6.90 3.79
C SER A 107 -8.12 6.85 2.64
N LEU A 108 -7.56 5.67 2.34
CA LEU A 108 -6.66 5.49 1.20
C LEU A 108 -7.38 5.74 -0.13
N LYS A 109 -8.59 5.20 -0.29
CA LYS A 109 -9.44 5.41 -1.46
C LYS A 109 -9.69 6.90 -1.68
N ASP A 110 -10.21 7.59 -0.68
CA ASP A 110 -10.59 8.99 -0.80
C ASP A 110 -9.36 9.88 -1.07
N TYR A 111 -8.22 9.56 -0.45
CA TYR A 111 -6.96 10.23 -0.75
C TYR A 111 -6.52 10.03 -2.21
N ILE A 112 -6.52 8.79 -2.71
CA ILE A 112 -6.14 8.50 -4.10
C ILE A 112 -7.11 9.18 -5.08
N GLU A 113 -8.41 9.13 -4.82
CA GLU A 113 -9.43 9.79 -5.64
C GLU A 113 -9.26 11.31 -5.67
N SER A 114 -8.82 11.94 -4.57
CA SER A 114 -8.48 13.38 -4.55
C SER A 114 -7.36 13.75 -5.54
N LYS A 115 -6.53 12.78 -5.95
CA LYS A 115 -5.44 12.95 -6.93
C LYS A 115 -5.87 12.67 -8.37
N ALA A 116 -7.05 12.08 -8.57
CA ALA A 116 -7.60 11.82 -9.89
C ALA A 116 -7.80 13.11 -10.69
N GLU A 117 -7.62 13.04 -12.01
CA GLU A 117 -8.08 14.09 -12.90
C GLU A 117 -9.59 13.94 -13.13
N VAL A 118 -10.35 15.03 -12.97
CA VAL A 118 -11.77 15.04 -13.36
C VAL A 118 -11.80 15.23 -14.87
N LYS A 119 -12.17 14.20 -15.63
CA LYS A 119 -12.41 14.35 -17.07
C LYS A 119 -13.67 15.21 -17.24
N SER A 120 -13.48 16.41 -17.78
CA SER A 120 -14.54 17.28 -18.31
C SER A 120 -15.19 16.67 -19.54
#